data_AF-A0A2P2E4K4-F1
#
_entry.id   AF-A0A2P2E4K4-F1
#
_cell.length_a   1.000
_cell.length_b   1.000
_cell.length_c   1.000
_cell.angle_alpha   90.00
_cell.angle_beta   90.00
_cell.angle_gamma   90.00
#
_symmetry.space_group_name_H-M   'P 1'
#
loop_
_entity.id
_entity.type
_entity.pdbx_description
1 polymer ?
#
loop_
_entity_poly.entity_id
_entity_poly.type
_entity_poly.pdbx_seq_one_letter_code
_entity_poly.pdbx_strand_id
1 'polypeptide(L)'
;MKREASFWRLARFCAENEKELQSRDEECKAAFLSSEKQLQRIFQRQMDLSFAKLRIPKGEAEEIESLLRAKTEFGIRYWEIWKQTVIFE
;
A
#
# COMPACT_ATOMS: atom_id res chain seq x y z
N MET A 1 10.72 -16.63 15.13
CA MET A 1 10.12 -16.33 13.81
C MET A 1 10.74 -15.06 13.26
N LYS A 2 11.51 -15.16 12.17
CA LYS A 2 11.99 -13.98 11.44
C LYS A 2 10.75 -13.21 10.97
N ARG A 3 10.54 -12.00 11.48
CA ARG A 3 9.48 -11.12 10.96
C ARG A 3 9.92 -10.73 9.57
N GLU A 4 9.44 -11.42 8.53
CA GLU A 4 9.44 -10.83 7.20
C GLU A 4 8.70 -9.50 7.32
N ALA A 5 9.42 -8.41 7.15
CA ALA A 5 8.83 -7.09 7.24
C ALA A 5 7.87 -6.95 6.05
N SER A 6 6.57 -6.78 6.35
CA SER A 6 5.58 -6.43 5.33
C SER A 6 6.13 -5.24 4.52
N PHE A 7 6.17 -5.40 3.20
CA PHE A 7 6.65 -4.35 2.30
C PHE A 7 5.80 -3.07 2.44
N TRP A 8 4.53 -3.18 2.90
CA TRP A 8 3.70 -2.04 3.28
C TRP A 8 4.28 -1.24 4.45
N ARG A 9 4.72 -1.93 5.50
CA ARG A 9 5.34 -1.27 6.67
C ARG A 9 6.67 -0.65 6.32
N LEU A 10 7.46 -1.32 5.49
CA LEU A 10 8.74 -0.79 5.02
C LEU A 10 8.52 0.45 4.13
N ALA A 11 7.60 0.38 3.18
CA ALA A 11 7.22 1.52 2.34
C ALA A 11 6.69 2.69 3.16
N ARG A 12 5.86 2.42 4.18
CA ARG A 12 5.35 3.46 5.09
C ARG A 12 6.49 4.12 5.86
N PHE A 13 7.37 3.32 6.46
CA PHE A 13 8.53 3.82 7.18
C PHE A 13 9.41 4.69 6.28
N CYS A 14 9.64 4.27 5.04
CA CYS A 14 10.37 5.05 4.05
C CYS A 14 9.66 6.38 3.71
N ALA A 15 8.34 6.38 3.59
CA ALA A 15 7.57 7.59 3.33
C ALA A 15 7.61 8.59 4.50
N GLU A 16 7.51 8.08 5.73
CA GLU A 16 7.55 8.91 6.95
C GLU A 16 8.95 9.50 7.22
N ASN A 17 10.02 8.84 6.75
CA ASN A 17 11.41 9.18 7.05
C ASN A 17 12.23 9.53 5.80
N GLU A 18 11.57 9.92 4.70
CA GLU A 18 12.17 10.15 3.37
C GLU A 18 13.36 11.12 3.41
N LYS A 19 13.34 12.10 4.33
CA LYS A 19 14.42 13.09 4.50
C LYS A 19 15.67 12.54 5.17
N GLU A 20 15.55 11.53 6.02
CA GLU A 20 16.67 10.97 6.81
C GLU A 20 17.27 9.71 6.17
N LEU A 21 16.57 9.09 5.20
CA LEU A 21 16.93 7.78 4.62
C LEU A 21 17.59 7.87 3.24
N GLN A 22 18.32 8.95 2.94
CA GLN A 22 19.03 9.13 1.66
C GLN A 22 19.98 7.96 1.29
N SER A 23 20.41 7.16 2.27
CA SER A 23 21.31 6.00 2.08
C SER A 23 20.61 4.64 1.91
N ARG A 24 19.28 4.53 2.10
CA ARG A 24 18.49 3.28 1.92
C ARG A 24 17.54 3.34 0.72
N ASP A 25 17.91 4.16 -0.26
CA ASP A 25 17.08 4.49 -1.43
C ASP A 25 16.65 3.25 -2.23
N GLU A 26 17.54 2.27 -2.41
CA GLU A 26 17.21 1.05 -3.16
C GLU A 26 16.17 0.16 -2.45
N GLU A 27 16.29 -0.02 -1.13
CA GLU A 27 15.32 -0.81 -0.34
C GLU A 27 13.95 -0.11 -0.31
N CYS A 28 13.94 1.20 -0.12
CA CYS A 28 12.72 2.00 -0.14
C CYS A 28 12.05 1.97 -1.51
N LYS A 29 12.83 2.11 -2.60
CA LYS A 29 12.34 1.96 -3.98
C LYS A 29 11.73 0.58 -4.21
N ALA A 30 12.40 -0.48 -3.79
CA ALA A 30 11.89 -1.85 -3.93
C ALA A 30 10.59 -2.06 -3.15
N ALA A 31 10.49 -1.50 -1.94
CA ALA A 31 9.28 -1.55 -1.13
C ALA A 31 8.12 -0.81 -1.81
N PHE A 32 8.35 0.42 -2.29
CA PHE A 32 7.34 1.20 -3.00
C PHE A 32 6.86 0.53 -4.29
N LEU A 33 7.78 -0.01 -5.10
CA LEU A 33 7.45 -0.76 -6.31
C LEU A 33 6.60 -2.00 -6.00
N SER A 34 6.93 -2.71 -4.92
CA SER A 34 6.18 -3.88 -4.49
C SER A 34 4.78 -3.50 -4.01
N SER A 35 4.67 -2.43 -3.22
CA SER A 35 3.41 -1.85 -2.78
C SER A 35 2.54 -1.41 -3.95
N GLU A 36 3.10 -0.71 -4.93
CA GLU A 36 2.34 -0.26 -6.10
C GLU A 36 1.81 -1.43 -6.93
N LYS A 37 2.65 -2.44 -7.21
CA LYS A 37 2.23 -3.64 -7.95
C LYS A 37 1.08 -4.37 -7.25
N GLN A 38 1.11 -4.44 -5.93
CA GLN A 38 0.05 -5.09 -5.17
C GLN A 38 -1.24 -4.26 -5.16
N LEU A 39 -1.16 -2.93 -5.00
CA LEU A 39 -2.32 -2.04 -5.17
C LEU A 39 -2.95 -2.20 -6.55
N GLN A 40 -2.14 -2.22 -7.62
CA GLN A 40 -2.63 -2.43 -8.98
C GLN A 40 -3.33 -3.78 -9.15
N ARG A 41 -2.82 -4.85 -8.57
CA ARG A 41 -3.49 -6.17 -8.59
C ARG A 41 -4.82 -6.15 -7.86
N ILE A 42 -4.89 -5.49 -6.71
CA ILE A 42 -6.14 -5.33 -5.95
C ILE A 42 -7.17 -4.61 -6.83
N PHE A 43 -6.81 -3.48 -7.42
CA PHE A 43 -7.74 -2.72 -8.27
C PHE A 43 -8.10 -3.44 -9.57
N GLN A 44 -7.16 -4.14 -10.20
CA GLN A 44 -7.46 -4.98 -11.35
C GLN A 44 -8.49 -6.06 -10.99
N ARG A 45 -8.30 -6.73 -9.87
CA ARG A 45 -9.24 -7.74 -9.38
C ARG A 45 -10.62 -7.15 -9.08
N GLN A 46 -10.68 -5.92 -8.60
CA GLN A 46 -11.95 -5.21 -8.43
C GLN A 46 -12.64 -4.96 -9.79
N MET A 47 -11.90 -4.50 -10.79
CA MET A 47 -12.43 -4.27 -12.14
C MET A 47 -12.94 -5.58 -12.76
N ASP A 48 -12.20 -6.67 -12.60
CA ASP A 48 -12.60 -8.00 -13.08
C ASP A 48 -13.90 -8.48 -12.40
N LEU A 49 -14.16 -8.04 -11.17
CA LEU A 49 -15.38 -8.31 -10.42
C LEU A 49 -16.47 -7.24 -10.66
N SER A 50 -16.38 -6.48 -11.74
CA SER A 50 -17.36 -5.45 -12.12
C SER A 50 -17.61 -4.42 -11.01
N PHE A 51 -16.54 -3.94 -10.37
CA PHE A 51 -16.59 -2.94 -9.29
C PHE A 51 -17.27 -3.43 -8.00
N ALA A 52 -17.43 -4.74 -7.82
CA ALA A 52 -17.82 -5.30 -6.52
C ALA A 52 -16.78 -4.94 -5.44
N LYS A 53 -17.26 -4.71 -4.22
CA LYS A 53 -16.37 -4.41 -3.09
C LYS A 53 -15.49 -5.62 -2.77
N LEU A 54 -14.19 -5.38 -2.63
CA LEU A 54 -13.21 -6.38 -2.22
C LEU A 54 -13.20 -6.52 -0.70
N ARG A 55 -13.17 -7.77 -0.25
CA ARG A 55 -12.88 -8.12 1.14
C ARG A 55 -11.39 -8.35 1.28
N ILE A 56 -10.75 -7.56 2.14
CA ILE A 56 -9.31 -7.63 2.41
C ILE A 56 -9.15 -7.87 3.91
N PRO A 57 -8.22 -8.74 4.35
CA PRO A 57 -7.97 -8.95 5.77
C PRO A 57 -7.68 -7.62 6.47
N LYS A 58 -8.33 -7.37 7.62
CA LYS A 58 -8.22 -6.10 8.36
C LYS A 58 -6.77 -5.61 8.55
N GLY A 59 -5.86 -6.50 8.96
CA GLY A 59 -4.46 -6.13 9.18
C GLY A 59 -3.74 -5.65 7.92
N GLU A 60 -4.04 -6.24 6.77
CA GLU A 60 -3.49 -5.79 5.48
C GLU A 60 -4.14 -4.47 5.04
N ALA A 61 -5.46 -4.33 5.24
CA ALA A 61 -6.19 -3.12 4.91
C ALA A 61 -5.67 -1.90 5.71
N GLU A 62 -5.42 -2.07 7.01
CA GLU A 62 -4.86 -1.02 7.88
C GLU A 62 -3.44 -0.60 7.48
N GLU A 63 -2.60 -1.57 7.04
CA GLU A 63 -1.26 -1.30 6.55
C GLU A 63 -1.28 -0.51 5.23
N ILE A 64 -2.18 -0.88 4.30
CA ILE A 64 -2.36 -0.18 3.03
C ILE A 64 -2.86 1.24 3.27
N GLU A 65 -3.88 1.43 4.13
CA GLU A 65 -4.38 2.76 4.46
C GLU A 65 -3.29 3.65 5.06
N SER A 66 -2.50 3.10 5.97
CA SER A 66 -1.41 3.83 6.59
C SER A 66 -0.37 4.28 5.55
N LEU A 67 -0.03 3.43 4.58
CA LEU A 67 0.87 3.81 3.49
C LEU A 67 0.26 4.89 2.59
N LEU A 68 -1.00 4.74 2.18
CA LEU A 68 -1.68 5.70 1.30
C LEU A 68 -1.78 7.09 1.94
N ARG A 69 -1.94 7.16 3.27
CA ARG A 69 -1.91 8.41 4.02
C ARG A 69 -0.51 9.00 4.14
N ALA A 70 0.51 8.16 4.31
CA ALA A 70 1.90 8.59 4.51
C ALA A 70 2.58 9.04 3.20
N LYS A 71 2.35 8.35 2.08
CA LYS A 71 2.93 8.70 0.77
C LYS A 71 1.87 9.37 -0.10
N THR A 72 1.88 10.70 -0.09
CA THR A 72 0.92 11.57 -0.80
C THR A 72 0.77 11.25 -2.29
N GLU A 73 1.83 10.82 -2.98
CA GLU A 73 1.75 10.42 -4.40
C GLU A 73 0.87 9.17 -4.62
N PHE A 74 0.97 8.17 -3.74
CA PHE A 74 0.09 7.01 -3.76
C PHE A 74 -1.30 7.35 -3.24
N GLY A 75 -1.38 8.19 -2.20
CA GLY A 75 -2.63 8.72 -1.67
C GLY A 75 -3.45 9.40 -2.77
N ILE A 76 -2.87 10.34 -3.52
CA ILE A 76 -3.58 11.03 -4.60
C ILE A 76 -4.06 10.05 -5.67
N ARG A 77 -3.25 9.05 -6.02
CA ARG A 77 -3.56 8.13 -7.13
C ARG A 77 -4.57 7.04 -6.76
N TYR A 78 -4.50 6.51 -5.54
CA TYR A 78 -5.18 5.27 -5.17
C TYR A 78 -6.15 5.41 -3.99
N TRP A 79 -6.11 6.50 -3.21
CA TRP A 79 -6.95 6.66 -2.01
C TRP A 79 -8.45 6.72 -2.32
N GLU A 80 -8.85 7.47 -3.34
CA GLU A 80 -10.27 7.57 -3.73
C GLU A 80 -10.80 6.22 -4.20
N ILE A 81 -10.00 5.47 -4.96
CA ILE A 81 -10.34 4.13 -5.43
C ILE A 81 -10.44 3.19 -4.21
N TRP A 82 -9.46 3.22 -3.32
CA TRP A 82 -9.42 2.39 -2.11
C TRP A 82 -10.69 2.52 -1.24
N LYS A 83 -11.11 3.76 -0.93
CA LYS A 83 -12.33 4.02 -0.15
C LYS A 83 -13.61 3.46 -0.76
N GLN A 84 -13.69 3.43 -2.09
CA GLN A 84 -14.85 2.87 -2.81
C GLN A 84 -14.80 1.35 -2.91
N THR A 85 -13.60 0.78 -2.81
CA THR A 85 -13.31 -0.61 -3.17
C THR A 85 -13.40 -1.56 -1.99
N VAL A 86 -13.07 -1.13 -0.77
CA VAL A 86 -12.78 -2.09 0.33
C VAL A 86 -13.85 -2.10 1.42
N ILE A 87 -14.21 -3.30 1.88
CA ILE A 87 -14.94 -3.53 3.15
C ILE A 87 -13.96 -4.21 4.12
N PHE A 88 -13.85 -3.67 5.33
CA PHE A 88 -13.09 -4.31 6.42
C PHE A 88 -13.91 -5.47 7.00
N GLU A 89 -13.32 -6.66 7.07
CA GLU A 89 -13.80 -7.79 7.89
C GLU A 89 -12.90 -7.98 9.11
#